data_AF-A0A817RP55-F1
#
_entry.id   AF-A0A817RP55-F1
#
_cell.length_a   1.000
_cell.length_b   1.000
_cell.length_c   1.000
_cell.angle_alpha   90.00
_cell.angle_beta   90.00
_cell.angle_gamma   90.00
#
_symmetry.space_group_name_H-M   'P 1'
#
loop_
_entity.id
_entity.type
_entity.pdbx_description
1 polymer ?
#
loop_
_entity_poly.entity_id
_entity_poly.type
_entity_poly.pdbx_seq_one_letter_code
_entity_poly.pdbx_strand_id
1 'polypeptide(L)'
;MLSNILKRGLLSTNPLASISRYASTSGQHTVLVVLYEGGEAGKKNKNILGCVENALGLREWIKQNKLEDRIKLVVTSDKQGENCMAEKTLPEASVVISQPFWPCYLDQARIDKAKKLQLAITAGVGSDHVNLEAACKRGITIAEITGSNVVSVAEHVVMQILALVRNFIPAYK
;
A
#
# COMPACT_ATOMS: atom_id res chain seq x y z
N MET A 1 41.05 -10.32 0.16
CA MET A 1 40.08 -9.21 0.11
C MET A 1 38.64 -9.64 -0.22
N LEU A 2 38.29 -10.94 -0.16
CA LEU A 2 36.93 -11.46 -0.44
C LEU A 2 36.27 -12.18 0.75
N SER A 3 36.91 -12.24 1.92
CA SER A 3 36.42 -13.00 3.09
C SER A 3 35.58 -12.18 4.09
N ASN A 4 35.52 -10.85 3.94
CA ASN A 4 34.84 -9.96 4.89
C ASN A 4 33.44 -9.48 4.43
N ILE A 5 33.01 -9.81 3.21
CA ILE A 5 31.70 -9.40 2.68
C ILE A 5 30.61 -10.41 3.08
N LEU A 6 30.96 -11.70 3.25
CA LEU A 6 29.99 -12.76 3.57
C LEU A 6 29.61 -12.85 5.06
N LYS A 7 30.35 -12.20 5.97
CA LYS A 7 30.05 -12.24 7.42
C LYS A 7 29.03 -11.21 7.90
N ARG A 8 28.62 -10.25 7.05
CA ARG A 8 27.59 -9.25 7.40
C ARG A 8 26.15 -9.67 7.04
N GLY A 9 25.97 -10.81 6.37
CA GLY A 9 24.66 -11.32 5.94
C GLY A 9 23.93 -12.23 6.94
N LEU A 10 24.56 -12.60 8.06
CA LEU A 10 23.92 -13.38 9.13
C LEU A 10 23.28 -12.44 10.15
N LEU A 11 22.31 -11.65 9.70
CA LEU A 11 21.43 -10.87 10.56
C LEU A 11 20.43 -11.83 11.23
N SER A 12 20.62 -12.03 12.54
CA SER A 12 19.59 -12.38 13.53
C SER A 12 18.42 -13.27 13.04
N THR A 13 18.54 -14.57 13.28
CA THR A 13 17.52 -15.61 13.03
C THR A 13 16.29 -15.54 13.95
N ASN A 14 16.06 -14.42 14.64
CA ASN A 14 14.89 -14.23 15.51
C ASN A 14 13.86 -13.33 14.81
N PRO A 15 12.85 -13.88 14.11
CA PRO A 15 11.75 -13.09 13.56
C PRO A 15 10.96 -12.33 14.65
N LEU A 16 11.07 -12.75 15.92
CA LEU A 16 10.50 -12.05 17.06
C LEU A 16 11.25 -10.77 17.46
N ALA A 17 12.55 -10.66 17.13
CA ALA A 17 13.35 -9.47 17.45
C ALA A 17 13.03 -8.26 16.54
N SER A 18 12.53 -8.50 15.32
CA SER A 18 12.04 -7.41 14.46
C SER A 18 10.69 -6.87 14.93
N ILE A 19 9.80 -7.73 15.43
CA ILE A 19 8.48 -7.35 15.97
C ILE A 19 8.65 -6.48 17.24
N SER A 20 9.64 -6.80 18.08
CA SER A 20 9.93 -6.02 19.29
C SER A 20 10.28 -4.55 19.02
N ARG A 21 10.85 -4.19 17.84
CA ARG A 21 11.13 -2.79 17.48
C ARG A 21 9.88 -1.94 17.27
N TYR A 22 8.75 -2.55 16.92
CA TYR A 22 7.49 -1.85 16.67
C TYR A 22 6.54 -1.85 17.88
N ALA A 23 6.80 -2.68 18.89
CA ALA A 23 5.93 -2.86 20.05
C ALA A 23 6.01 -1.72 21.09
N SER A 24 6.83 -0.68 20.86
CA SER A 24 7.23 0.29 21.89
C SER A 24 7.09 1.77 21.49
N THR A 25 6.30 2.13 20.48
CA THR A 25 5.99 3.56 20.26
C THR A 25 4.70 3.93 20.97
N SER A 26 4.84 4.46 22.19
CA SER A 26 3.81 5.28 22.82
C SER A 26 3.55 6.49 21.91
N GLY A 27 2.49 6.45 21.10
CA GLY A 27 2.11 7.54 20.20
C GLY A 27 1.00 7.14 19.23
N GLN A 28 0.22 8.12 18.78
CA GLN A 28 -0.77 7.92 17.73
C GLN A 28 -0.08 7.74 16.37
N HIS A 29 -0.38 6.67 15.66
CA HIS A 29 0.11 6.37 14.33
C HIS A 29 -0.81 7.00 13.28
N THR A 30 -0.24 7.78 12.37
CA THR A 30 -0.98 8.25 11.19
C THR A 30 -0.82 7.20 10.08
N VAL A 31 -1.96 6.74 9.57
CA VAL A 31 -2.08 5.78 8.47
C VAL A 31 -2.71 6.51 7.29
N LEU A 32 -1.89 6.81 6.28
CA LEU A 32 -2.34 7.41 5.02
C LEU A 32 -2.75 6.29 4.06
N VAL A 33 -4.00 6.28 3.63
CA VAL A 33 -4.56 5.30 2.69
C VAL A 33 -4.97 6.03 1.42
N VAL A 34 -4.32 5.68 0.30
CA VAL A 34 -4.57 6.28 -1.01
C VAL A 34 -5.28 5.27 -1.91
N LEU A 35 -6.53 5.57 -2.28
CA LEU A 35 -7.45 4.69 -3.02
C LEU A 35 -8.15 5.45 -4.14
N TYR A 36 -8.73 4.75 -5.11
CA TYR A 36 -9.61 5.38 -6.10
C TYR A 36 -10.97 5.78 -5.50
N GLU A 37 -11.69 6.70 -6.18
CA GLU A 37 -13.07 7.05 -5.81
C GLU A 37 -14.05 6.02 -6.36
N GLY A 38 -14.89 5.47 -5.48
CA GLY A 38 -15.94 4.53 -5.87
C GLY A 38 -17.23 5.22 -6.32
N GLY A 39 -17.40 6.50 -5.99
CA GLY A 39 -18.57 7.28 -6.31
C GLY A 39 -19.86 6.64 -5.78
N GLU A 40 -20.94 6.71 -6.56
CA GLU A 40 -22.23 6.13 -6.17
C GLU A 40 -22.17 4.59 -6.01
N ALA A 41 -21.33 3.90 -6.77
CA ALA A 41 -21.17 2.46 -6.65
C ALA A 41 -20.52 2.09 -5.29
N GLY A 42 -19.47 2.81 -4.90
CA GLY A 42 -18.81 2.62 -3.60
C GLY A 42 -19.74 2.92 -2.42
N LYS A 43 -20.59 3.95 -2.53
CA LYS A 43 -21.59 4.28 -1.50
C LYS A 43 -22.67 3.21 -1.36
N LYS A 44 -23.17 2.68 -2.48
CA LYS A 44 -24.26 1.69 -2.50
C LYS A 44 -23.79 0.28 -2.15
N ASN A 45 -22.55 -0.07 -2.48
CA ASN A 45 -22.02 -1.42 -2.28
C ASN A 45 -20.79 -1.41 -1.36
N LYS A 46 -21.00 -1.81 -0.10
CA LYS A 46 -19.95 -1.92 0.92
C LYS A 46 -18.88 -2.98 0.62
N ASN A 47 -19.13 -3.90 -0.32
CA ASN A 47 -18.15 -4.90 -0.72
C ASN A 47 -17.09 -4.34 -1.70
N ILE A 48 -17.27 -3.12 -2.22
CA ILE A 48 -16.22 -2.43 -2.98
C ILE A 48 -15.23 -1.82 -1.99
N LEU A 49 -14.43 -2.68 -1.35
CA LEU A 49 -13.53 -2.30 -0.26
C LEU A 49 -12.43 -1.33 -0.73
N GLY A 50 -12.01 -1.46 -1.99
CA GLY A 50 -10.87 -0.76 -2.56
C GLY A 50 -11.05 0.73 -2.81
N CYS A 51 -12.17 1.35 -2.43
CA CYS A 51 -12.44 2.76 -2.70
C CYS A 51 -12.40 3.63 -1.43
N VAL A 52 -12.27 4.95 -1.61
CA VAL A 52 -12.24 5.93 -0.51
C VAL A 52 -13.44 5.81 0.43
N GLU A 53 -14.64 5.53 -0.11
CA GLU A 53 -15.89 5.42 0.64
C GLU A 53 -15.89 4.26 1.64
N ASN A 54 -15.23 3.14 1.30
CA ASN A 54 -15.21 1.93 2.12
C ASN A 54 -13.85 1.67 2.80
N ALA A 55 -12.78 2.36 2.40
CA ALA A 55 -11.48 2.40 3.06
C ALA A 55 -10.92 1.04 3.49
N LEU A 56 -11.05 0.03 2.62
CA LEU A 56 -10.62 -1.34 2.87
C LEU A 56 -11.29 -2.00 4.10
N GLY A 57 -12.38 -1.43 4.63
CA GLY A 57 -13.02 -1.83 5.89
C GLY A 57 -12.25 -1.40 7.14
N LEU A 58 -11.18 -0.60 7.00
CA LEU A 58 -10.30 -0.23 8.11
C LEU A 58 -10.98 0.72 9.10
N ARG A 59 -11.89 1.60 8.66
CA ARG A 59 -12.60 2.52 9.56
C ARG A 59 -13.42 1.74 10.58
N GLU A 60 -14.19 0.76 10.11
CA GLU A 60 -15.03 -0.11 10.93
C GLU A 60 -14.16 -0.98 11.83
N TRP A 61 -13.08 -1.56 11.30
CA TRP A 61 -12.16 -2.39 12.09
C TRP A 61 -11.49 -1.60 13.22
N ILE A 62 -11.01 -0.38 12.96
CA ILE A 62 -10.42 0.49 13.99
C ILE A 62 -11.43 0.76 15.11
N LYS A 63 -12.67 1.11 14.75
CA LYS A 63 -13.74 1.38 15.72
C LYS A 63 -14.11 0.15 16.55
N GLN A 64 -14.26 -0.99 15.90
CA GLN A 64 -14.60 -2.25 16.59
C GLN A 64 -13.52 -2.67 17.59
N ASN A 65 -12.25 -2.36 17.30
CA ASN A 65 -11.12 -2.69 18.16
C ASN A 65 -10.73 -1.57 19.13
N LYS A 66 -11.46 -0.45 19.16
CA LYS A 66 -11.20 0.71 20.05
C LYS A 66 -9.78 1.28 19.88
N LEU A 67 -9.37 1.46 18.62
CA LEU A 67 -8.02 1.91 18.24
C LEU A 67 -7.94 3.38 17.81
N GLU A 68 -9.02 4.15 17.93
CA GLU A 68 -9.10 5.55 17.47
C GLU A 68 -8.06 6.46 18.12
N ASP A 69 -7.74 6.25 19.40
CA ASP A 69 -6.71 7.01 20.12
C ASP A 69 -5.29 6.65 19.65
N ARG A 70 -5.13 5.50 18.99
CA ARG A 70 -3.84 4.97 18.51
C ARG A 70 -3.66 5.12 17.01
N ILE A 71 -4.72 5.20 16.23
CA ILE A 71 -4.68 5.23 14.76
C ILE A 71 -5.47 6.42 14.24
N LYS A 72 -4.75 7.39 13.67
CA LYS A 72 -5.32 8.44 12.83
C LYS A 72 -5.36 7.94 11.39
N LEU A 73 -6.53 7.52 10.93
CA LEU A 73 -6.73 7.07 9.55
C LEU A 73 -7.05 8.26 8.64
N VAL A 74 -6.21 8.53 7.63
CA VAL A 74 -6.47 9.51 6.58
C VAL A 74 -6.66 8.75 5.28
N VAL A 75 -7.83 8.88 4.65
CA VAL A 75 -8.16 8.18 3.40
C VAL A 75 -8.41 9.20 2.32
N THR A 76 -7.78 9.05 1.16
CA THR A 76 -7.90 10.04 0.07
C THR A 76 -7.69 9.42 -1.31
N SER A 77 -8.29 10.02 -2.33
CA SER A 77 -7.96 9.84 -3.74
C SER A 77 -6.96 10.88 -4.26
N ASP A 78 -6.82 11.98 -3.53
CA ASP A 78 -6.04 13.15 -3.90
C ASP A 78 -4.55 12.93 -3.62
N LYS A 79 -3.84 12.52 -4.68
CA LYS A 79 -2.45 12.01 -4.62
C LYS A 79 -1.45 12.76 -5.49
N GLN A 80 -1.90 13.77 -6.24
CA GLN A 80 -1.10 14.45 -7.27
C GLN A 80 -1.16 15.97 -7.13
N GLY A 81 -0.01 16.61 -7.33
CA GLY A 81 0.17 18.04 -7.13
C GLY A 81 0.73 18.38 -5.75
N GLU A 82 1.36 19.54 -5.64
CA GLU A 82 2.10 19.98 -4.43
C GLU A 82 1.19 20.16 -3.21
N ASN A 83 -0.09 20.40 -3.43
CA ASN A 83 -1.08 20.69 -2.40
C ASN A 83 -2.07 19.54 -2.16
N CYS A 84 -1.83 18.37 -2.75
CA CYS A 84 -2.72 17.23 -2.56
C CYS A 84 -2.73 16.74 -1.12
N MET A 85 -3.82 16.09 -0.72
CA MET A 85 -3.98 15.52 0.62
C MET A 85 -2.87 14.52 0.94
N ALA A 86 -2.46 13.68 -0.02
CA ALA A 86 -1.35 12.77 0.19
C ALA A 86 -0.03 13.50 0.51
N GLU A 87 0.31 14.56 -0.24
CA GLU A 87 1.55 15.34 -0.02
C GLU A 87 1.54 16.05 1.34
N LYS A 88 0.38 16.55 1.76
CA LYS A 88 0.19 17.16 3.09
C LYS A 88 0.30 16.17 4.24
N THR A 89 -0.13 14.93 4.02
CA THR A 89 -0.22 13.89 5.08
C THR A 89 1.05 13.05 5.21
N LEU A 90 1.81 12.93 4.12
CA LEU A 90 2.98 12.05 4.05
C LEU A 90 4.08 12.37 5.08
N PRO A 91 4.40 13.63 5.43
CA PRO A 91 5.42 13.95 6.42
C PRO A 91 5.17 13.33 7.81
N GLU A 92 3.90 13.22 8.22
CA GLU A 92 3.50 12.64 9.49
C GLU A 92 3.08 11.15 9.43
N ALA A 93 2.87 10.61 8.22
CA ALA A 93 2.43 9.24 8.05
C ALA A 93 3.51 8.25 8.52
N SER A 94 3.12 7.36 9.43
CA SER A 94 3.95 6.21 9.84
C SER A 94 3.73 4.98 8.95
N VAL A 95 2.52 4.89 8.36
CA VAL A 95 2.13 3.86 7.42
C VAL A 95 1.52 4.53 6.20
N VAL A 96 1.90 4.09 5.01
CA VAL A 96 1.24 4.41 3.74
C VAL A 96 0.65 3.14 3.17
N ILE A 97 -0.61 3.17 2.75
CA ILE A 97 -1.28 2.10 2.03
C ILE A 97 -1.74 2.66 0.68
N SER A 98 -1.37 2.00 -0.43
CA SER A 98 -1.90 2.36 -1.76
C SER A 98 -2.13 1.13 -2.63
N GLN A 99 -2.88 1.29 -3.71
CA GLN A 99 -3.17 0.22 -4.66
C GLN A 99 -2.41 0.44 -5.97
N PRO A 100 -2.01 -0.62 -6.69
CA PRO A 100 -1.50 -0.49 -8.06
C PRO A 100 -2.51 0.18 -9.01
N PHE A 101 -3.81 0.03 -8.75
CA PHE A 101 -4.89 0.63 -9.54
C PHE A 101 -4.96 2.17 -9.39
N TRP A 102 -4.49 2.71 -8.26
CA TRP A 102 -4.46 4.13 -7.97
C TRP A 102 -3.21 4.47 -7.13
N PRO A 103 -2.02 4.42 -7.74
CA PRO A 103 -0.77 4.32 -6.99
C PRO A 103 -0.37 5.65 -6.37
N CYS A 104 -0.10 5.64 -5.06
CA CYS A 104 0.64 6.70 -4.39
C CYS A 104 2.13 6.48 -4.64
N TYR A 105 2.66 7.13 -5.69
CA TYR A 105 4.09 7.02 -5.98
C TYR A 105 4.91 7.55 -4.81
N LEU A 106 5.76 6.68 -4.26
CA LEU A 106 6.75 6.98 -3.22
C LEU A 106 8.12 7.03 -3.88
N ASP A 107 8.38 8.10 -4.63
CA ASP A 107 9.69 8.39 -5.19
C ASP A 107 10.69 8.82 -4.10
N GLN A 108 11.95 9.07 -4.50
CA GLN A 108 13.00 9.49 -3.58
C GLN A 108 12.62 10.77 -2.82
N ALA A 109 12.05 11.77 -3.49
CA ALA A 109 11.70 13.05 -2.87
C ALA A 109 10.60 12.91 -1.82
N ARG A 110 9.56 12.13 -2.11
CA ARG A 110 8.48 11.81 -1.17
C ARG A 110 8.99 10.97 -0.02
N ILE A 111 9.81 9.96 -0.30
CA ILE A 111 10.46 9.17 0.74
C ILE A 111 11.31 10.08 1.63
N ASP A 112 12.06 11.03 1.10
CA ASP A 112 12.87 11.94 1.91
C ASP A 112 12.03 12.86 2.80
N LYS A 113 10.84 13.30 2.35
CA LYS A 113 9.89 14.10 3.14
C LYS A 113 9.17 13.27 4.21
N ALA A 114 8.94 11.98 3.98
CA ALA A 114 8.18 11.09 4.86
C ALA A 114 8.98 10.68 6.12
N LYS A 115 9.30 11.64 7.01
CA LYS A 115 10.25 11.43 8.12
C LYS A 115 9.81 10.34 9.10
N LYS A 116 8.50 10.11 9.24
CA LYS A 116 7.94 9.10 10.15
C LYS A 116 7.61 7.76 9.48
N LEU A 117 7.72 7.67 8.16
CA LEU A 117 7.31 6.47 7.41
C LEU A 117 8.17 5.26 7.80
N GLN A 118 7.50 4.19 8.20
CA GLN A 118 8.11 2.92 8.61
C GLN A 118 7.62 1.73 7.78
N LEU A 119 6.41 1.83 7.22
CA LEU A 119 5.76 0.75 6.49
C LEU A 119 4.99 1.30 5.28
N ALA A 120 5.28 0.78 4.10
CA ALA A 120 4.51 1.00 2.88
C ALA A 120 3.82 -0.32 2.50
N ILE A 121 2.49 -0.32 2.41
CA ILE A 121 1.68 -1.49 2.07
C ILE A 121 1.04 -1.28 0.70
N THR A 122 1.28 -2.20 -0.21
CA THR A 122 0.51 -2.32 -1.44
C THR A 122 -0.75 -3.13 -1.15
N ALA A 123 -1.93 -2.51 -1.22
CA ALA A 123 -3.23 -3.18 -1.17
C ALA A 123 -3.50 -3.88 -2.51
N GLY A 124 -2.78 -4.98 -2.75
CA GLY A 124 -2.73 -5.73 -4.00
C GLY A 124 -1.38 -6.42 -4.15
N VAL A 125 -0.92 -6.59 -5.39
CA VAL A 125 0.38 -7.17 -5.76
C VAL A 125 1.06 -6.23 -6.76
N GLY A 126 2.35 -5.97 -6.57
CA GLY A 126 3.14 -5.03 -7.38
C GLY A 126 3.47 -3.74 -6.62
N SER A 127 4.64 -3.69 -6.00
CA SER A 127 5.14 -2.51 -5.26
C SER A 127 6.11 -1.61 -6.06
N ASP A 128 6.11 -1.69 -7.39
CA ASP A 128 6.98 -0.90 -8.27
C ASP A 128 6.74 0.62 -8.21
N HIS A 129 5.59 1.05 -7.69
CA HIS A 129 5.30 2.46 -7.39
C HIS A 129 6.05 3.02 -6.17
N VAL A 130 6.87 2.20 -5.50
CA VAL A 130 7.75 2.60 -4.40
C VAL A 130 9.20 2.51 -4.86
N ASN A 131 9.99 3.56 -4.64
CA ASN A 131 11.43 3.50 -4.86
C ASN A 131 12.07 2.56 -3.82
N LEU A 132 12.29 1.31 -4.21
CA LEU A 132 12.78 0.23 -3.34
C LEU A 132 14.17 0.53 -2.75
N GLU A 133 15.05 1.18 -3.52
CA GLU A 133 16.39 1.53 -3.06
C GLU A 133 16.34 2.61 -1.97
N ALA A 134 15.55 3.67 -2.19
CA ALA A 134 15.34 4.74 -1.23
C ALA A 134 14.71 4.21 0.08
N ALA A 135 13.71 3.33 -0.06
CA ALA A 135 13.06 2.67 1.08
C ALA A 135 14.05 1.80 1.85
N CYS A 136 14.87 1.01 1.16
CA CYS A 136 15.91 0.16 1.77
C CYS A 136 16.93 1.00 2.54
N LYS A 137 17.46 2.08 1.95
CA LYS A 137 18.40 3.01 2.60
C LYS A 137 17.82 3.63 3.88
N ARG A 138 16.49 3.88 3.90
CA ARG A 138 15.77 4.42 5.06
C ARG A 138 15.25 3.35 6.03
N GLY A 139 15.44 2.07 5.75
CA GLY A 139 14.90 0.98 6.57
C GLY A 139 13.37 0.92 6.61
N ILE A 140 12.70 1.38 5.56
CA ILE A 140 11.23 1.31 5.42
C ILE A 140 10.87 -0.10 4.98
N THR A 141 9.91 -0.73 5.68
CA THR A 141 9.38 -2.02 5.28
C THR A 141 8.41 -1.82 4.12
N ILE A 142 8.54 -2.62 3.06
CA ILE A 142 7.58 -2.67 1.97
C ILE A 142 6.90 -4.03 2.03
N ALA A 143 5.57 -4.05 2.01
CA ALA A 143 4.77 -5.25 2.04
C ALA A 143 3.65 -5.18 1.00
N GLU A 144 3.25 -6.33 0.50
CA GLU A 144 2.12 -6.50 -0.41
C GLU A 144 1.36 -7.78 -0.03
N ILE A 145 0.15 -7.95 -0.55
CA ILE A 145 -0.67 -9.14 -0.24
C ILE A 145 -0.43 -10.16 -1.36
N THR A 146 0.76 -10.76 -1.36
CA THR A 146 1.17 -11.77 -2.35
C THR A 146 0.12 -12.88 -2.44
N GLY A 147 -0.29 -13.19 -3.67
CA GLY A 147 -1.32 -14.20 -3.94
C GLY A 147 -2.77 -13.70 -3.88
N SER A 148 -3.04 -12.47 -3.38
CA SER A 148 -4.43 -11.98 -3.21
C SER A 148 -5.26 -11.96 -4.49
N ASN A 149 -4.64 -11.67 -5.63
CA ASN A 149 -5.34 -11.45 -6.90
C ASN A 149 -4.76 -12.24 -8.08
N VAL A 150 -3.88 -13.22 -7.83
CA VAL A 150 -3.18 -13.95 -8.91
C VAL A 150 -4.14 -14.77 -9.78
N VAL A 151 -5.17 -15.37 -9.18
CA VAL A 151 -6.22 -16.10 -9.93
C VAL A 151 -7.03 -15.14 -10.79
N SER A 152 -7.44 -13.99 -10.23
CA SER A 152 -8.20 -12.97 -10.97
C SER A 152 -7.41 -12.42 -12.16
N VAL A 153 -6.09 -12.20 -12.00
CA VAL A 153 -5.22 -11.78 -13.11
C VAL A 153 -5.08 -12.89 -14.15
N ALA A 154 -4.89 -14.14 -13.74
CA ALA A 154 -4.79 -15.28 -14.67
C ALA A 154 -6.07 -15.47 -15.49
N GLU A 155 -7.24 -15.39 -14.86
CA GLU A 155 -8.54 -15.41 -15.54
C GLU A 155 -8.66 -14.26 -16.55
N HIS A 156 -8.28 -13.05 -16.15
CA HIS A 156 -8.32 -11.88 -17.03
C HIS A 156 -7.41 -12.03 -18.25
N VAL A 157 -6.22 -12.61 -18.08
CA VAL A 157 -5.29 -12.88 -19.19
C VAL A 157 -5.88 -13.88 -20.18
N VAL A 158 -6.42 -15.01 -19.71
CA VAL A 158 -7.05 -16.01 -20.59
C VAL A 158 -8.26 -15.41 -21.31
N MET A 159 -9.07 -14.61 -20.62
CA MET A 159 -10.18 -13.88 -21.22
C MET A 159 -9.72 -12.95 -22.35
N GLN A 160 -8.67 -12.16 -22.13
CA GLN A 160 -8.11 -11.27 -23.16
C GLN A 160 -7.54 -12.04 -24.36
N ILE A 161 -6.82 -13.15 -24.12
CA ILE A 161 -6.32 -14.01 -25.20
C ILE A 161 -7.48 -14.50 -26.08
N LEU A 162 -8.55 -15.02 -25.47
CA LEU A 162 -9.71 -15.51 -26.21
C LEU A 162 -10.45 -14.38 -26.94
N ALA A 163 -10.62 -13.22 -26.30
CA ALA A 163 -11.26 -12.07 -26.92
C ALA A 163 -10.52 -11.60 -28.18
N LEU A 164 -9.18 -11.62 -28.16
CA LEU A 164 -8.36 -11.26 -29.32
C LEU A 164 -8.35 -12.35 -30.40
N VAL A 165 -8.03 -13.60 -30.04
CA VAL A 165 -7.92 -14.71 -31.00
C VAL A 165 -9.26 -14.99 -31.70
N ARG A 166 -10.38 -14.80 -30.99
CA ARG A 166 -11.72 -14.99 -31.56
C ARG A 166 -12.32 -13.73 -32.16
N ASN A 167 -11.54 -12.65 -32.25
CA ASN A 167 -11.99 -11.36 -32.79
C ASN A 167 -13.31 -10.87 -32.16
N PHE A 168 -13.44 -11.02 -30.84
CA PHE A 168 -14.66 -10.75 -30.11
C PHE A 168 -15.01 -9.25 -30.12
N ILE A 169 -14.02 -8.37 -29.97
CA ILE A 169 -14.22 -6.92 -29.82
C ILE A 169 -14.90 -6.29 -31.06
N PRO A 170 -14.51 -6.58 -32.31
CA PRO A 170 -15.27 -6.11 -33.46
C PRO A 170 -16.60 -6.83 -33.65
N ALA A 171 -16.73 -8.09 -33.21
CA ALA A 171 -17.89 -8.93 -33.46
C ALA A 171 -19.09 -8.69 -32.53
N TYR A 172 -18.88 -8.10 -31.33
CA TYR A 172 -20.00 -7.84 -30.40
C TYR A 172 -20.86 -6.63 -30.79
N LYS A 173 -20.37 -5.79 -31.72
CA LYS A 173 -21.08 -4.61 -32.21
C LYS A 173 -22.24 -4.97 -33.10
#